data_AF-A0A085MN01-F1
#
_entry.id   AF-A0A085MN01-F1
#
_cell.length_a   1.000
_cell.length_b   1.000
_cell.length_c   1.000
_cell.angle_alpha   90.00
_cell.angle_beta   90.00
_cell.angle_gamma   90.00
#
_symmetry.space_group_name_H-M   'P 1'
#
loop_
_entity.id
_entity.type
_entity.pdbx_description
1 polymer ?
#
loop_
_entity_poly.entity_id
_entity_poly.type
_entity_poly.pdbx_seq_one_letter_code
_entity_poly.pdbx_strand_id
1 'polypeptide(L)'
;MSNYDLLGFAYAASVAFGGVLGYVRAGSVPSLASGLIFGVLAGYGAYRSGLKPADYTIMLVTTGLLTVLMGARFYRSYKIFPAGIFFCATIFAMGVENVAIVDCISELLENGVYIAGALTGQRVTAESNTFPWRLCTKYYDVDLNVWVTSVSDLIEPTGQVDETRAIIFYWDGLDSSCFQACWNALLNRESIGVRLLLCENVVSEEVRESTLAWCIENAFEMIFLQPSDDIIMEAAENCEKIGLDRIIEALQAHEWTALIRKDSDNYVQLITDDDDDDEEGAENKSDSSVEERTSSSSSSGGSFTDLYEHFSSMVAHSKTLTGDQRKKYAAQVATQFWNSLKISEHSSSSSSDLSDGSDVK
;
A
#
# COMPACT_ATOMS: atom_id res chain seq x y z
N MET A 1 10.96 -31.75 14.61
CA MET A 1 12.14 -31.13 15.25
C MET A 1 11.63 -29.88 15.96
N SER A 2 12.05 -29.64 17.20
CA SER A 2 11.67 -28.43 17.94
C SER A 2 12.15 -27.19 17.18
N ASN A 3 11.23 -26.37 16.69
CA ASN A 3 11.54 -25.08 16.08
C ASN A 3 12.05 -24.17 17.20
N TYR A 4 13.36 -24.18 17.43
CA TYR A 4 14.01 -23.21 18.30
C TYR A 4 13.85 -21.84 17.67
N ASP A 5 13.50 -20.84 18.48
CA ASP A 5 13.39 -19.45 18.06
C ASP A 5 14.80 -18.87 17.81
N LEU A 6 15.37 -19.25 16.66
CA LEU A 6 16.71 -18.89 16.21
C LEU A 6 16.87 -17.37 16.15
N LEU A 7 15.81 -16.68 15.76
CA LEU A 7 15.74 -15.23 15.71
C LEU A 7 15.83 -14.62 17.13
N GLY A 8 15.09 -15.18 18.09
CA GLY A 8 15.15 -14.78 19.50
C GLY A 8 16.53 -14.99 20.13
N PHE A 9 17.21 -16.09 19.80
CA PHE A 9 18.60 -16.32 20.25
C PHE A 9 19.60 -15.37 19.57
N ALA A 10 19.44 -15.07 18.28
CA ALA A 10 20.26 -14.10 17.57
C ALA A 10 20.10 -12.68 18.14
N TYR A 11 18.87 -12.30 18.52
CA TYR A 11 18.59 -11.05 19.22
C TYR A 11 19.28 -11.00 20.59
N ALA A 12 19.16 -12.06 21.40
CA ALA A 12 19.83 -12.15 22.70
C ALA A 12 21.36 -12.02 22.60
N ALA A 13 21.96 -12.69 21.59
CA ALA A 13 23.40 -12.59 21.30
C ALA A 13 23.81 -11.18 20.90
N SER A 14 23.01 -10.51 20.07
CA SER A 14 23.25 -9.12 19.63
C SER A 14 23.17 -8.13 20.79
N VAL A 15 22.23 -8.31 21.73
CA VAL A 15 22.11 -7.49 22.95
C VAL A 15 23.34 -7.67 23.86
N ALA A 16 23.78 -8.91 24.07
CA ALA A 16 24.99 -9.19 24.84
C ALA A 16 26.25 -8.60 24.17
N PHE A 17 26.38 -8.76 22.86
CA PHE A 17 27.47 -8.20 22.05
C PHE A 17 27.49 -6.69 22.10
N GLY A 18 26.33 -6.03 21.99
CA GLY A 18 26.19 -4.58 22.12
C GLY A 18 26.61 -4.05 23.50
N GLY A 19 26.33 -4.80 24.57
CA GLY A 19 26.81 -4.50 25.92
C GLY A 19 28.33 -4.53 26.04
N VAL A 20 28.96 -5.57 25.48
CA VAL A 20 30.43 -5.73 25.45
C VAL A 20 31.08 -4.63 24.62
N LEU A 21 30.55 -4.32 23.43
CA LEU A 21 31.02 -3.22 22.59
C LEU A 21 30.91 -1.86 23.28
N GLY A 22 29.80 -1.63 24.01
CA GLY A 22 29.62 -0.43 24.81
C GLY A 22 30.68 -0.31 25.92
N TYR A 23 31.07 -1.42 26.54
CA TYR A 23 32.16 -1.44 27.51
C TYR A 23 33.52 -1.16 26.86
N VAL A 24 33.83 -1.81 25.73
CA VAL A 24 35.10 -1.63 25.02
C VAL A 24 35.28 -0.18 24.54
N ARG A 25 34.19 0.46 24.06
CA ARG A 25 34.27 1.82 23.51
C ARG A 25 34.20 2.91 24.57
N ALA A 26 33.46 2.71 25.66
CA ALA A 26 33.17 3.75 26.64
C ALA A 26 33.69 3.46 28.06
N GLY A 27 34.32 2.31 28.31
CA GLY A 27 34.76 1.88 29.65
C GLY A 27 33.60 1.71 30.65
N SER A 28 32.36 1.62 30.16
CA SER A 28 31.15 1.77 30.98
C SER A 28 30.70 0.44 31.56
N VAL A 29 31.02 0.20 32.84
CA VAL A 29 30.54 -0.95 33.62
C VAL A 29 29.01 -1.11 33.58
N PRO A 30 28.20 -0.03 33.66
CA PRO A 30 26.74 -0.14 33.50
C PRO A 30 26.30 -0.75 32.18
N SER A 31 26.99 -0.47 31.06
CA SER A 31 26.65 -1.01 29.73
C SER A 31 26.91 -2.50 29.62
N LEU A 32 27.99 -2.98 30.24
CA LEU A 32 28.31 -4.41 30.31
C LEU A 32 27.25 -5.15 31.13
N ALA A 33 26.91 -4.60 32.30
CA ALA A 33 25.93 -5.19 33.20
C ALA A 33 24.55 -5.26 32.55
N SER A 34 24.10 -4.18 31.90
CA SER A 34 22.81 -4.17 31.21
C SER A 34 22.77 -5.15 30.05
N GLY A 35 23.80 -5.20 29.21
CA GLY A 35 23.84 -6.11 28.05
C GLY A 35 23.83 -7.59 28.45
N LEU A 36 24.55 -7.95 29.51
CA LEU A 36 24.53 -9.33 30.03
C LEU A 36 23.21 -9.69 30.69
N ILE A 37 22.65 -8.81 31.54
CA ILE A 37 21.39 -9.07 32.22
C ILE A 37 20.25 -9.20 31.20
N PHE A 38 20.13 -8.24 30.27
CA PHE A 38 19.07 -8.27 29.26
C PHE A 38 19.30 -9.34 28.18
N GLY A 39 20.55 -9.65 27.84
CA GLY A 39 20.88 -10.75 26.93
C GLY A 39 20.49 -12.12 27.50
N VAL A 40 20.79 -12.38 28.77
CA VAL A 40 20.37 -13.63 29.46
C VAL A 40 18.85 -13.70 29.59
N LEU A 41 18.20 -12.59 29.93
CA LEU A 41 16.74 -12.51 30.06
C LEU A 41 16.04 -12.76 28.70
N ALA A 42 16.58 -12.18 27.62
CA ALA A 42 16.08 -12.38 26.25
C ALA A 42 16.30 -13.82 25.77
N GLY A 43 17.48 -14.41 26.06
CA GLY A 43 17.76 -15.81 25.73
C GLY A 43 16.86 -16.79 26.48
N TYR A 44 16.53 -16.49 27.74
CA TYR A 44 15.54 -17.25 28.51
C TYR A 44 14.12 -17.10 27.92
N GLY A 45 13.78 -15.89 27.44
CA GLY A 45 12.53 -15.64 26.70
C GLY A 45 12.43 -16.46 25.42
N ALA A 46 13.48 -16.46 24.59
CA ALA A 46 13.56 -17.24 23.35
C ALA A 46 13.45 -18.75 23.59
N TYR A 47 14.12 -19.25 24.64
CA TYR A 47 14.00 -20.64 25.06
C TYR A 47 12.56 -21.01 25.46
N ARG A 48 11.85 -20.10 26.14
CA ARG A 48 10.45 -20.33 26.56
C ARG A 48 9.47 -20.22 25.39
N SER A 49 9.69 -19.29 24.46
CA SER A 49 8.92 -19.14 23.21
C SER A 49 8.97 -20.41 22.37
N GLY A 50 10.15 -21.03 22.22
CA GLY A 50 10.31 -22.26 21.46
C GLY A 50 9.61 -23.49 22.05
N LEU A 51 9.28 -23.48 23.35
CA LEU A 51 8.60 -24.58 24.03
C LEU A 51 7.07 -24.39 24.11
N LYS A 52 6.59 -23.13 24.12
CA LYS A 52 5.16 -22.79 24.13
C LYS A 52 4.94 -21.52 23.29
N PRO A 53 4.43 -21.62 22.05
CA PRO A 53 4.27 -20.47 21.15
C PRO A 53 3.22 -19.43 21.59
N ALA A 54 2.55 -19.65 22.73
CA ALA A 54 1.51 -18.76 23.27
C ALA A 54 1.98 -17.84 24.40
N ASP A 55 3.23 -17.92 24.87
CA ASP A 55 3.71 -17.14 26.02
C ASP A 55 4.86 -16.19 25.65
N TYR A 56 4.53 -15.14 24.89
CA TYR A 56 5.42 -14.04 24.50
C TYR A 56 5.60 -12.97 25.60
N THR A 57 5.01 -13.19 26.78
CA THR A 57 4.98 -12.22 27.89
C THR A 57 6.37 -11.74 28.29
N ILE A 58 7.35 -12.66 28.33
CA ILE A 58 8.72 -12.34 28.76
C ILE A 58 9.42 -11.47 27.70
N MET A 59 9.26 -11.78 26.41
CA MET A 59 9.82 -10.97 25.32
C MET A 59 9.23 -9.56 25.33
N LEU A 60 7.92 -9.42 25.52
CA LEU A 60 7.25 -8.12 25.56
C LEU A 60 7.69 -7.28 26.77
N VAL A 61 7.87 -7.91 27.94
CA VAL A 61 8.39 -7.23 29.13
C VAL A 61 9.85 -6.80 28.94
N THR A 62 10.70 -7.67 28.37
CA THR A 62 12.12 -7.35 28.15
C THR A 62 12.31 -6.19 27.18
N THR A 63 11.59 -6.20 26.05
CA THR A 63 11.64 -5.15 25.02
C THR A 63 11.04 -3.85 25.53
N GLY A 64 9.88 -3.90 26.20
CA GLY A 64 9.26 -2.73 26.81
C GLY A 64 10.17 -2.05 27.84
N LEU A 65 10.82 -2.81 28.71
CA LEU A 65 11.74 -2.27 29.70
C LEU A 65 13.01 -1.69 29.07
N LEU A 66 13.54 -2.32 28.02
CA LEU A 66 14.67 -1.79 27.27
C LEU A 66 14.31 -0.48 26.56
N THR A 67 13.13 -0.41 25.93
CA THR A 67 12.59 0.78 25.26
C THR A 67 12.42 1.93 26.23
N VAL A 68 11.90 1.69 27.43
CA VAL A 68 11.77 2.73 28.47
C VAL A 68 13.14 3.24 28.93
N LEU A 69 14.10 2.34 29.20
CA LEU A 69 15.44 2.73 29.67
C LEU A 69 16.24 3.47 28.60
N MET A 70 16.18 3.01 27.35
CA MET A 70 16.84 3.67 26.21
C MET A 70 16.14 4.98 25.82
N GLY A 71 14.80 5.02 25.87
CA GLY A 71 14.00 6.21 25.62
C GLY A 71 14.27 7.33 26.65
N ALA A 72 14.38 6.99 27.94
CA ALA A 72 14.73 7.96 28.98
C ALA A 72 16.15 8.53 28.81
N ARG A 73 17.11 7.70 28.38
CA ARG A 73 18.48 8.13 28.06
C ARG A 73 18.52 9.03 26.82
N PHE A 74 17.72 8.72 25.80
CA PHE A 74 17.56 9.50 24.58
C PHE A 74 17.00 10.89 24.88
N TYR A 75 15.90 10.97 25.64
CA TYR A 75 15.25 12.23 26.03
C TYR A 75 16.20 13.20 26.76
N ARG A 76 17.19 12.67 27.48
CA ARG A 76 18.13 13.46 28.27
C ARG A 76 19.43 13.80 27.56
N SER A 77 19.82 13.05 26.53
CA SER A 77 21.16 13.15 25.93
C SER A 77 21.16 13.62 24.47
N TYR A 78 20.02 13.54 23.76
CA TYR A 78 19.86 13.80 22.31
C TYR A 78 20.92 13.13 21.40
N LYS A 79 21.74 12.21 21.92
CA LYS A 79 22.84 11.57 21.20
C LYS A 79 22.41 10.18 20.76
N ILE A 80 22.20 10.05 19.45
CA ILE A 80 21.79 8.83 18.75
C ILE A 80 23.04 8.01 18.41
N PHE A 81 23.64 7.30 19.36
CA PHE A 81 24.74 6.36 19.06
C PHE A 81 24.76 5.20 20.06
N PRO A 82 25.01 3.94 19.66
CA PRO A 82 24.95 3.32 18.32
C PRO A 82 23.62 2.57 18.05
N ALA A 83 22.88 2.20 19.11
CA ALA A 83 21.66 1.40 19.02
C ALA A 83 20.51 2.14 18.31
N GLY A 84 20.50 3.47 18.33
CA GLY A 84 19.49 4.25 17.59
C GLY A 84 19.64 4.17 16.08
N ILE A 85 20.87 4.04 15.56
CA ILE A 85 21.11 3.85 14.13
C ILE A 85 20.68 2.44 13.72
N PHE A 86 20.97 1.41 14.54
CA PHE A 86 20.47 0.06 14.30
C PHE A 86 18.94 0.00 14.38
N PHE A 87 18.32 0.65 15.36
CA PHE A 87 16.86 0.73 15.48
C PHE A 87 16.21 1.44 14.29
N CYS A 88 16.77 2.58 13.86
CA CYS A 88 16.31 3.28 12.67
C CYS A 88 16.55 2.45 11.39
N ALA A 89 17.68 1.75 11.27
CA ALA A 89 17.96 0.88 10.13
C ALA A 89 17.05 -0.37 10.11
N THR A 90 16.72 -0.95 11.27
CA THR A 90 15.76 -2.05 11.36
C THR A 90 14.33 -1.59 11.09
N ILE A 91 13.93 -0.40 11.55
CA ILE A 91 12.63 0.18 11.20
C ILE A 91 12.55 0.52 9.71
N PHE A 92 13.64 1.06 9.15
CA PHE A 92 13.72 1.36 7.72
C PHE A 92 13.67 0.08 6.88
N ALA A 93 14.35 -0.99 7.31
CA ALA A 93 14.26 -2.32 6.68
C ALA A 93 12.85 -2.95 6.84
N MET A 94 12.17 -2.71 7.96
CA MET A 94 10.76 -3.07 8.14
C MET A 94 9.78 -2.22 7.32
N GLY A 95 10.25 -1.14 6.70
CA GLY A 95 9.47 -0.27 5.82
C GLY A 95 9.43 -0.72 4.37
N VAL A 96 10.23 -1.73 4.00
CA VAL A 96 10.29 -2.24 2.63
C VAL A 96 9.51 -3.54 2.55
N GLU A 97 8.53 -3.61 1.65
CA GLU A 97 7.72 -4.82 1.48
C GLU A 97 8.19 -5.66 0.30
N ASN A 98 8.17 -6.98 0.46
CA ASN A 98 8.70 -7.89 -0.56
C ASN A 98 7.59 -8.39 -1.50
N VAL A 99 7.85 -8.27 -2.80
CA VAL A 99 7.04 -8.83 -3.89
C VAL A 99 7.86 -9.89 -4.59
N ALA A 100 7.37 -11.13 -4.63
CA ALA A 100 8.04 -12.25 -5.27
C ALA A 100 7.47 -12.49 -6.67
N ILE A 101 8.33 -12.54 -7.68
CA ILE A 101 8.01 -13.03 -9.01
C ILE A 101 8.68 -14.39 -9.17
N VAL A 102 7.88 -15.43 -9.35
CA VAL A 102 8.36 -16.80 -9.49
C VAL A 102 8.24 -17.21 -10.95
N ASP A 103 9.37 -17.45 -11.60
CA ASP A 103 9.40 -18.01 -12.96
C ASP A 103 9.25 -19.52 -12.88
N CYS A 104 8.10 -20.04 -13.34
CA CYS A 104 7.82 -21.47 -13.30
C CYS A 104 8.33 -22.22 -14.54
N ILE A 105 8.90 -21.51 -15.52
CA ILE A 105 9.24 -22.08 -16.83
C ILE A 105 10.75 -22.26 -16.96
N SER A 106 11.53 -21.25 -16.55
CA SER A 106 12.97 -21.24 -16.77
C SER A 106 13.74 -20.91 -15.52
N GLU A 107 14.74 -21.74 -15.20
CA GLU A 107 15.73 -21.45 -14.16
C GLU A 107 16.62 -20.23 -14.49
N LEU A 108 16.60 -19.78 -15.76
CA LEU A 108 17.33 -18.58 -16.20
C LEU A 108 16.60 -17.27 -15.84
N LEU A 109 15.36 -17.34 -15.34
CA LEU A 109 14.58 -16.21 -14.83
C LEU A 109 14.35 -15.07 -15.84
N GLU A 110 14.62 -15.27 -17.14
CA GLU A 110 14.60 -14.21 -18.14
C GLU A 110 13.24 -13.52 -18.24
N ASN A 111 12.15 -14.28 -18.14
CA ASN A 111 10.80 -13.76 -18.23
C ASN A 111 10.41 -13.02 -16.94
N GLY A 112 10.68 -13.62 -15.78
CA GLY A 112 10.45 -12.98 -14.49
C GLY A 112 11.22 -11.67 -14.35
N VAL A 113 12.47 -11.63 -14.82
CA VAL A 113 13.33 -10.44 -14.82
C VAL A 113 12.84 -9.39 -15.82
N TYR A 114 12.36 -9.80 -17.00
CA TYR A 114 11.74 -8.88 -17.96
C TYR A 114 10.51 -8.20 -17.36
N ILE A 115 9.62 -8.96 -16.72
CA ILE A 115 8.41 -8.44 -16.05
C ILE A 115 8.81 -7.51 -14.91
N ALA A 116 9.78 -7.90 -14.07
CA ALA A 116 10.29 -7.06 -13.00
C ALA A 116 10.86 -5.73 -13.54
N GLY A 117 11.65 -5.79 -14.62
CA GLY A 117 12.18 -4.59 -15.29
C GLY A 117 11.05 -3.70 -15.86
N ALA A 118 10.04 -4.30 -16.47
CA ALA A 118 8.89 -3.59 -17.02
C ALA A 118 8.05 -2.90 -15.93
N LEU A 119 7.85 -3.55 -14.78
CA LEU A 119 7.11 -2.98 -13.64
C LEU A 119 7.88 -1.85 -12.95
N THR A 120 9.18 -2.03 -12.74
CA THR A 120 10.01 -1.09 -11.97
C THR A 120 10.60 0.04 -12.81
N GLY A 121 10.56 -0.08 -14.14
CA GLY A 121 11.24 0.84 -15.06
C GLY A 121 12.77 0.76 -14.99
N GLN A 122 13.34 -0.21 -14.29
CA GLN A 122 14.78 -0.42 -14.18
C GLN A 122 15.30 -1.24 -15.35
N ARG A 123 16.51 -0.92 -15.81
CA ARG A 123 17.19 -1.74 -16.80
C ARG A 123 17.62 -3.06 -16.16
N VAL A 124 17.19 -4.15 -16.78
CA VAL A 124 17.63 -5.51 -16.46
C VAL A 124 19.16 -5.54 -16.50
N THR A 125 19.80 -5.75 -15.34
CA THR A 125 21.23 -6.04 -15.24
C THR A 125 21.35 -7.47 -14.74
N ALA A 126 22.15 -8.29 -15.42
CA ALA A 126 22.24 -9.74 -15.21
C ALA A 126 22.84 -10.17 -13.86
N GLU A 127 23.14 -9.22 -12.96
CA GLU A 127 23.87 -9.46 -11.71
C GLU A 127 22.98 -9.40 -10.44
N SER A 128 21.75 -8.87 -10.53
CA SER A 128 20.85 -8.77 -9.37
C SER A 128 19.41 -9.19 -9.70
N ASN A 129 18.92 -10.22 -9.00
CA ASN A 129 17.53 -10.69 -9.11
C ASN A 129 16.57 -9.91 -8.18
N THR A 130 16.93 -8.68 -7.83
CA THR A 130 16.21 -7.86 -6.84
C THR A 130 16.17 -6.42 -7.32
N PHE A 131 14.97 -5.87 -7.38
CA PHE A 131 14.63 -4.61 -8.00
C PHE A 131 13.88 -3.74 -6.99
N PRO A 132 14.54 -2.74 -6.38
CA PRO A 132 13.88 -1.82 -5.48
C PRO A 132 12.92 -0.94 -6.30
N TRP A 133 11.69 -0.81 -5.85
CA TRP A 133 10.64 -0.10 -6.57
C TRP A 133 9.81 0.75 -5.62
N ARG A 134 9.77 2.05 -5.87
CA ARG A 134 8.88 2.95 -5.16
C ARG A 134 7.54 3.03 -5.89
N LEU A 135 6.52 2.40 -5.33
CA LEU A 135 5.17 2.44 -5.84
C LEU A 135 4.48 3.73 -5.34
N CYS A 136 4.25 4.65 -6.26
CA CYS A 136 3.59 5.92 -5.99
C CYS A 136 2.12 5.86 -6.44
N THR A 137 1.18 6.07 -5.51
CA THR A 137 -0.24 6.23 -5.82
C THR A 137 -0.70 7.67 -5.58
N LYS A 138 -1.97 7.96 -5.86
CA LYS A 138 -2.58 9.25 -5.48
C LYS A 138 -2.64 9.46 -3.97
N TYR A 139 -2.72 8.38 -3.19
CA TYR A 139 -3.06 8.42 -1.76
C TYR A 139 -1.89 8.07 -0.85
N TYR A 140 -0.93 7.29 -1.34
CA TYR A 140 0.21 6.83 -0.57
C TYR A 140 1.40 6.53 -1.48
N ASP A 141 2.59 6.52 -0.89
CA ASP A 141 3.79 5.93 -1.46
C ASP A 141 4.20 4.72 -0.63
N VAL A 142 4.78 3.71 -1.26
CA VAL A 142 5.37 2.55 -0.58
C VAL A 142 6.65 2.12 -1.28
N ASP A 143 7.66 1.76 -0.50
CA ASP A 143 8.90 1.19 -1.01
C ASP A 143 8.76 -0.34 -1.04
N LEU A 144 8.80 -0.89 -2.25
CA LEU A 144 8.71 -2.32 -2.52
C LEU A 144 10.07 -2.86 -2.95
N ASN A 145 10.29 -4.12 -2.67
CA ASN A 145 11.43 -4.88 -3.17
C ASN A 145 10.92 -6.04 -4.00
N VAL A 146 11.03 -5.92 -5.33
CA VAL A 146 10.60 -6.94 -6.26
C VAL A 146 11.76 -7.90 -6.48
N TRP A 147 11.62 -9.16 -6.11
CA TRP A 147 12.66 -10.16 -6.32
C TRP A 147 12.15 -11.27 -7.23
N VAL A 148 13.05 -11.81 -8.05
CA VAL A 148 12.75 -12.84 -9.04
C VAL A 148 13.43 -14.14 -8.62
N THR A 149 12.68 -15.23 -8.66
CA THR A 149 13.15 -16.53 -8.18
C THR A 149 12.62 -17.67 -9.01
N SER A 150 13.32 -18.81 -8.93
CA SER A 150 12.86 -20.06 -9.54
C SER A 150 11.97 -20.84 -8.55
N VAL A 151 11.25 -21.82 -9.07
CA VAL A 151 10.46 -22.77 -8.25
C VAL A 151 11.36 -23.54 -7.29
N SER A 152 12.56 -23.94 -7.72
CA SER A 152 13.53 -24.70 -6.93
C SER A 152 13.97 -23.94 -5.68
N ASP A 153 14.26 -22.65 -5.83
CA ASP A 153 14.72 -21.79 -4.75
C ASP A 153 13.61 -21.49 -3.71
N LEU A 154 12.33 -21.56 -4.13
CA LEU A 154 11.20 -21.35 -3.23
C LEU A 154 10.91 -22.58 -2.36
N ILE A 155 11.18 -23.78 -2.88
CA ILE A 155 10.95 -25.06 -2.17
C ILE A 155 12.02 -25.28 -1.09
N GLU A 156 13.24 -24.80 -1.29
CA GLU A 156 14.32 -24.82 -0.31
C GLU A 156 14.73 -23.38 0.10
N PRO A 157 13.90 -22.67 0.87
CA PRO A 157 14.10 -21.25 1.13
C PRO A 157 15.37 -21.01 1.96
N THR A 158 16.32 -20.27 1.40
CA THR A 158 17.52 -19.78 2.12
C THR A 158 17.26 -18.60 3.07
N GLY A 159 15.98 -18.23 3.29
CA GLY A 159 15.57 -17.32 4.36
C GLY A 159 14.75 -16.09 3.94
N GLN A 160 14.60 -15.81 2.64
CA GLN A 160 13.96 -14.57 2.16
C GLN A 160 12.45 -14.70 1.86
N VAL A 161 11.92 -15.93 1.88
CA VAL A 161 10.54 -16.23 1.47
C VAL A 161 9.51 -15.86 2.54
N ASP A 162 9.90 -15.87 3.83
CA ASP A 162 9.00 -15.69 4.97
C ASP A 162 8.38 -14.28 5.09
N GLU A 163 8.94 -13.28 4.41
CA GLU A 163 8.50 -11.87 4.49
C GLU A 163 7.75 -11.38 3.23
N THR A 164 7.34 -12.31 2.36
CA THR A 164 6.66 -11.98 1.10
C THR A 164 5.21 -11.61 1.33
N ARG A 165 4.79 -10.44 0.82
CA ARG A 165 3.41 -9.92 0.95
C ARG A 165 2.59 -10.07 -0.33
N ALA A 166 3.27 -10.13 -1.47
CA ALA A 166 2.68 -10.34 -2.78
C ALA A 166 3.46 -11.40 -3.55
N ILE A 167 2.76 -12.33 -4.21
CA ILE A 167 3.37 -13.36 -5.06
C ILE A 167 2.75 -13.32 -6.46
N ILE A 168 3.62 -13.44 -7.45
CA ILE A 168 3.28 -13.44 -8.87
C ILE A 168 3.91 -14.67 -9.49
N PHE A 169 3.11 -15.65 -9.88
CA PHE A 169 3.59 -16.83 -10.63
C PHE A 169 3.57 -16.52 -12.13
N TYR A 170 4.68 -16.79 -12.82
CA TYR A 170 4.73 -16.75 -14.28
C TYR A 170 4.66 -18.17 -14.84
N TRP A 171 3.69 -18.42 -15.72
CA TRP A 171 3.36 -19.74 -16.24
C TRP A 171 3.11 -19.71 -17.76
N ASP A 172 3.50 -20.78 -18.46
CA ASP A 172 3.43 -20.88 -19.93
C ASP A 172 2.15 -21.56 -20.46
N GLY A 173 1.30 -22.06 -19.57
CA GLY A 173 0.10 -22.78 -19.97
C GLY A 173 0.24 -24.28 -20.13
N LEU A 174 1.44 -24.86 -19.93
CA LEU A 174 1.71 -26.27 -20.24
C LEU A 174 1.58 -27.19 -19.03
N ASP A 175 2.25 -26.86 -17.92
CA ASP A 175 2.25 -27.70 -16.72
C ASP A 175 1.69 -26.94 -15.51
N SER A 176 0.48 -27.29 -15.08
CA SER A 176 -0.13 -26.66 -13.90
C SER A 176 0.48 -27.14 -12.58
N SER A 177 1.29 -28.21 -12.57
CA SER A 177 1.83 -28.78 -11.34
C SER A 177 2.92 -27.92 -10.70
N CYS A 178 3.64 -27.13 -11.50
CA CYS A 178 4.76 -26.31 -11.06
C CYS A 178 4.35 -25.27 -10.00
N PHE A 179 3.39 -24.39 -10.31
CA PHE A 179 2.93 -23.35 -9.39
C PHE A 179 2.11 -23.95 -8.24
N GLN A 180 1.42 -25.07 -8.45
CA GLN A 180 0.68 -25.77 -7.40
C GLN A 180 1.61 -26.35 -6.33
N ALA A 181 2.67 -27.03 -6.74
CA ALA A 181 3.70 -27.54 -5.83
C ALA A 181 4.39 -26.40 -5.08
N CYS A 182 4.70 -25.32 -5.81
CA CYS A 182 5.32 -24.12 -5.27
C CYS A 182 4.44 -23.45 -4.19
N TRP A 183 3.14 -23.29 -4.47
CA TRP A 183 2.17 -22.73 -3.53
C TRP A 183 2.01 -23.60 -2.28
N ASN A 184 1.96 -24.92 -2.45
CA ASN A 184 1.82 -25.86 -1.34
C ASN A 184 3.06 -25.91 -0.44
N ALA A 185 4.24 -25.57 -0.96
CA ALA A 185 5.48 -25.52 -0.19
C ALA A 185 5.59 -24.28 0.73
N LEU A 186 4.77 -23.23 0.51
CA LEU A 186 4.82 -21.99 1.28
C LEU A 186 4.19 -22.15 2.67
N LEU A 187 5.00 -21.90 3.71
CA LEU A 187 4.60 -21.98 5.12
C LEU A 187 3.65 -20.84 5.53
N ASN A 188 3.90 -19.61 5.06
CA ASN A 188 3.22 -18.39 5.50
C ASN A 188 2.23 -17.83 4.46
N ARG A 189 1.56 -18.70 3.71
CA ARG A 189 0.64 -18.31 2.61
C ARG A 189 -0.50 -17.37 3.00
N GLU A 190 -0.95 -17.41 4.27
CA GLU A 190 -2.03 -16.56 4.77
C GLU A 190 -1.62 -15.08 4.86
N SER A 191 -0.33 -14.80 4.98
CA SER A 191 0.21 -13.44 5.03
C SER A 191 0.35 -12.78 3.65
N ILE A 192 0.24 -13.57 2.58
CA ILE A 192 0.33 -13.11 1.20
C ILE A 192 -1.05 -12.57 0.78
N GLY A 193 -1.15 -11.26 0.64
CA GLY A 193 -2.38 -10.56 0.31
C GLY A 193 -2.64 -10.46 -1.19
N VAL A 194 -1.60 -10.25 -2.01
CA VAL A 194 -1.73 -10.20 -3.48
C VAL A 194 -1.22 -11.51 -4.08
N ARG A 195 -2.06 -12.15 -4.88
CA ARG A 195 -1.79 -13.46 -5.48
C ARG A 195 -2.16 -13.42 -6.95
N LEU A 196 -1.16 -13.35 -7.82
CA LEU A 196 -1.37 -13.23 -9.27
C LEU A 196 -0.78 -14.45 -9.99
N LEU A 197 -1.50 -14.98 -10.97
CA LEU A 197 -1.03 -16.00 -11.90
C LEU A 197 -0.97 -15.40 -13.30
N LEU A 198 0.23 -15.21 -13.82
CA LEU A 198 0.49 -14.67 -15.14
C LEU A 198 0.60 -15.80 -16.16
N CYS A 199 -0.11 -15.66 -17.26
CA CYS A 199 -0.05 -16.56 -18.40
C CYS A 199 0.34 -15.76 -19.64
N GLU A 200 1.34 -16.23 -20.40
CA GLU A 200 1.79 -15.51 -21.59
C GLU A 200 0.72 -15.47 -22.68
N ASN A 201 0.14 -16.63 -22.98
CA ASN A 201 -0.84 -16.82 -24.05
C ASN A 201 -2.14 -17.44 -23.54
N VAL A 202 -3.20 -17.34 -24.35
CA VAL A 202 -4.47 -18.04 -24.10
C VAL A 202 -4.25 -19.55 -24.24
N VAL A 203 -4.57 -20.28 -23.17
CA VAL A 203 -4.54 -21.75 -23.10
C VAL A 203 -5.83 -22.38 -23.63
N SER A 204 -5.81 -23.69 -23.87
CA SER A 204 -7.03 -24.44 -24.19
C SER A 204 -8.09 -24.28 -23.09
N GLU A 205 -9.37 -24.29 -23.49
CA GLU A 205 -10.51 -24.13 -22.58
C GLU A 205 -10.46 -25.10 -21.38
N GLU A 206 -10.11 -26.37 -21.62
CA GLU A 206 -10.01 -27.38 -20.56
C GLU A 206 -8.97 -27.02 -19.49
N VAL A 207 -7.78 -26.58 -19.93
CA VAL A 207 -6.70 -26.20 -19.01
C VAL A 207 -7.03 -24.89 -18.32
N ARG A 208 -7.67 -23.95 -19.04
CA ARG A 208 -8.13 -22.67 -18.51
C ARG A 208 -9.14 -22.87 -17.40
N GLU A 209 -10.19 -23.66 -17.62
CA GLU A 209 -11.23 -23.93 -16.61
C GLU A 209 -10.65 -24.60 -15.36
N SER A 210 -9.81 -25.63 -15.53
CA SER A 210 -9.17 -26.30 -14.40
C SER A 210 -8.24 -25.36 -13.62
N THR A 211 -7.51 -24.49 -14.31
CA THR A 211 -6.59 -23.54 -13.68
C THR A 211 -7.34 -22.42 -12.97
N LEU A 212 -8.41 -21.90 -13.57
CA LEU A 212 -9.29 -20.91 -12.96
C LEU A 212 -9.96 -21.46 -11.70
N ALA A 213 -10.42 -22.72 -11.71
CA ALA A 213 -10.98 -23.36 -10.52
C ALA A 213 -9.97 -23.37 -9.37
N TRP A 214 -8.71 -23.74 -9.65
CA TRP A 214 -7.63 -23.69 -8.65
C TRP A 214 -7.32 -22.26 -8.19
N CYS A 215 -7.35 -21.29 -9.10
CA CYS A 215 -7.11 -19.89 -8.78
C CYS A 215 -8.17 -19.36 -7.81
N ILE A 216 -9.45 -19.64 -8.08
CA ILE A 216 -10.57 -19.24 -7.21
C ILE A 216 -10.42 -19.84 -5.81
N GLU A 217 -10.08 -21.14 -5.72
CA GLU A 217 -9.88 -21.82 -4.43
C GLU A 217 -8.75 -21.19 -3.59
N ASN A 218 -7.69 -20.72 -4.25
CA ASN A 218 -6.51 -20.16 -3.59
C ASN A 218 -6.49 -18.61 -3.58
N ALA A 219 -7.57 -17.97 -4.01
CA ALA A 219 -7.71 -16.52 -4.19
C ALA A 219 -6.60 -15.90 -5.07
N PHE A 220 -6.20 -16.61 -6.12
CA PHE A 220 -5.36 -16.08 -7.19
C PHE A 220 -6.21 -15.39 -8.25
N GLU A 221 -5.69 -14.29 -8.77
CA GLU A 221 -6.20 -13.65 -9.96
C GLU A 221 -5.35 -14.06 -11.17
N MET A 222 -6.00 -14.55 -12.22
CA MET A 222 -5.35 -14.96 -13.46
C MET A 222 -5.29 -13.79 -14.44
N ILE A 223 -4.09 -13.46 -14.94
CA ILE A 223 -3.86 -12.36 -15.87
C ILE A 223 -3.15 -12.89 -17.12
N PHE A 224 -3.68 -12.56 -18.29
CA PHE A 224 -3.02 -12.84 -19.57
C PHE A 224 -2.17 -11.65 -20.00
N LEU A 225 -0.89 -11.91 -20.33
CA LEU A 225 0.00 -10.87 -20.86
C LEU A 225 -0.30 -10.56 -22.33
N GLN A 226 -0.70 -11.56 -23.11
CA GLN A 226 -1.21 -11.41 -24.47
C GLN A 226 -2.66 -11.94 -24.54
N PRO A 227 -3.65 -11.13 -24.14
CA PRO A 227 -5.07 -11.51 -24.23
C PRO A 227 -5.52 -11.62 -25.70
N SER A 228 -6.58 -12.41 -25.96
CA SER A 228 -7.25 -12.42 -27.26
C SER A 228 -8.05 -11.13 -27.50
N ASP A 229 -8.34 -10.82 -28.77
CA ASP A 229 -9.11 -9.63 -29.16
C ASP A 229 -10.48 -9.56 -28.46
N ASP A 230 -11.13 -10.71 -28.22
CA ASP A 230 -12.40 -10.78 -27.51
C ASP A 230 -12.28 -10.30 -26.06
N ILE A 231 -11.22 -10.72 -25.35
CA ILE A 231 -10.94 -10.29 -23.97
C ILE A 231 -10.62 -8.80 -23.91
N ILE A 232 -9.89 -8.29 -24.91
CA ILE A 232 -9.56 -6.87 -25.00
C ILE A 232 -10.84 -6.03 -25.17
N MET A 233 -11.76 -6.49 -26.03
CA MET A 233 -13.03 -5.82 -26.27
C MET A 233 -13.91 -5.81 -25.02
N GLU A 234 -14.06 -6.95 -24.35
CA GLU A 234 -14.83 -7.07 -23.10
C GLU A 234 -14.27 -6.16 -21.99
N ALA A 235 -12.95 -6.18 -21.80
CA ALA A 235 -12.30 -5.30 -20.83
C ALA A 235 -12.46 -3.82 -21.20
N ALA A 236 -12.42 -3.46 -22.48
CA ALA A 236 -12.64 -2.09 -22.93
C ALA A 236 -14.08 -1.62 -22.67
N GLU A 237 -15.08 -2.49 -22.85
CA GLU A 237 -16.48 -2.23 -22.53
C GLU A 237 -16.67 -1.99 -21.03
N ASN A 238 -15.99 -2.77 -20.19
CA ASN A 238 -16.06 -2.69 -18.73
C ASN A 238 -15.08 -1.66 -18.13
N CYS A 239 -14.25 -1.00 -18.95
CA CYS A 239 -13.15 -0.13 -18.52
C CYS A 239 -12.14 -0.80 -17.58
N GLU A 240 -11.89 -2.10 -17.79
CA GLU A 240 -10.94 -2.91 -17.03
C GLU A 240 -9.52 -2.81 -17.63
N LYS A 241 -8.51 -2.85 -16.77
CA LYS A 241 -7.10 -2.90 -17.20
C LYS A 241 -6.70 -4.34 -17.49
N ILE A 242 -5.77 -4.53 -18.42
CA ILE A 242 -5.25 -5.85 -18.81
C ILE A 242 -3.71 -5.85 -18.78
N GLY A 243 -3.12 -7.05 -18.68
CA GLY A 243 -1.68 -7.25 -18.77
C GLY A 243 -0.93 -6.55 -17.62
N LEU A 244 0.16 -5.85 -17.95
CA LEU A 244 1.02 -5.18 -16.95
C LEU A 244 0.27 -4.11 -16.15
N ASP A 245 -0.64 -3.36 -16.79
CA ASP A 245 -1.41 -2.31 -16.13
C ASP A 245 -2.35 -2.88 -15.05
N ARG A 246 -2.84 -4.11 -15.27
CA ARG A 246 -3.65 -4.83 -14.27
C ARG A 246 -2.81 -5.26 -13.07
N ILE A 247 -1.57 -5.74 -13.31
CA ILE A 247 -0.63 -6.09 -12.23
C ILE A 247 -0.34 -4.87 -11.37
N ILE A 248 -0.03 -3.73 -12.01
CA ILE A 248 0.24 -2.48 -11.30
C ILE A 248 -0.98 -2.07 -10.48
N GLU A 249 -2.19 -2.14 -11.04
CA GLU A 249 -3.42 -1.80 -10.32
C GLU A 249 -3.67 -2.72 -9.12
N ALA A 250 -3.46 -4.03 -9.26
CA ALA A 250 -3.59 -4.97 -8.15
C ALA A 250 -2.62 -4.64 -7.01
N LEU A 251 -1.38 -4.28 -7.33
CA LEU A 251 -0.38 -3.86 -6.35
C LEU A 251 -0.73 -2.49 -5.73
N GLN A 252 -1.30 -1.55 -6.50
CA GLN A 252 -1.75 -0.25 -6.00
C GLN A 252 -3.00 -0.34 -5.11
N ALA A 253 -3.87 -1.31 -5.36
CA ALA A 253 -5.06 -1.55 -4.56
C ALA A 253 -4.76 -2.27 -3.24
N HIS A 254 -3.57 -2.84 -3.10
CA HIS A 254 -3.18 -3.56 -1.89
C HIS A 254 -2.93 -2.62 -0.70
N GLU A 255 -3.35 -3.05 0.49
CA GLU A 255 -3.13 -2.35 1.75
C GLU A 255 -1.78 -2.74 2.35
N TRP A 256 -0.70 -2.14 1.82
CA TRP A 256 0.65 -2.33 2.35
C TRP A 256 0.75 -1.82 3.80
N THR A 257 1.38 -2.60 4.68
CA THR A 257 1.59 -2.24 6.10
C THR A 257 2.54 -1.06 6.29
N ALA A 258 3.49 -0.87 5.38
CA ALA A 258 4.53 0.14 5.41
C ALA A 258 4.23 1.33 4.48
N LEU A 259 2.96 1.54 4.11
CA LEU A 259 2.59 2.68 3.27
C LEU A 259 2.77 4.02 4.00
N ILE A 260 3.23 5.02 3.25
CA ILE A 260 3.35 6.41 3.67
C ILE A 260 2.20 7.17 3.03
N ARG A 261 1.18 7.54 3.81
CA ARG A 261 0.05 8.31 3.29
C ARG A 261 0.51 9.70 2.86
N LYS A 262 -0.01 10.15 1.72
CA LYS A 262 0.15 11.53 1.27
C LYS A 262 -0.84 12.39 2.03
N ASP A 263 -0.34 13.40 2.73
CA ASP A 263 -1.20 14.38 3.36
C ASP A 263 -2.00 15.13 2.29
N SER A 264 -3.32 15.16 2.45
CA SER A 264 -4.24 15.90 1.58
C SER A 264 -4.00 17.42 1.58
N ASP A 265 -3.21 17.91 2.55
CA ASP A 265 -2.99 19.34 2.79
C ASP A 265 -2.03 19.98 1.76
N ASN A 266 -1.24 19.17 1.05
CA ASN A 266 -0.36 19.68 -0.02
C ASN A 266 -1.09 19.94 -1.35
N TYR A 267 -2.36 19.55 -1.49
CA TYR A 267 -3.15 19.91 -2.68
C TYR A 267 -3.51 21.41 -2.69
N VAL A 268 -3.51 22.07 -1.53
CA VAL A 268 -3.77 23.51 -1.42
C VAL A 268 -2.54 24.34 -1.77
N GLN A 269 -1.32 23.83 -1.55
CA GLN A 269 -0.08 24.57 -1.83
C GLN A 269 0.35 24.57 -3.30
N LEU A 270 0.00 23.54 -4.07
CA LEU A 270 0.30 23.51 -5.52
C LEU A 270 -0.56 24.47 -6.36
N ILE A 271 -1.55 25.15 -5.77
CA ILE A 271 -2.30 26.22 -6.43
C ILE A 271 -1.73 27.60 -6.08
N THR A 272 -0.87 27.71 -5.04
CA THR A 272 -0.38 29.01 -4.54
C THR A 272 1.01 29.40 -5.01
N ASP A 273 1.76 28.51 -5.67
CA ASP A 273 3.17 28.76 -6.02
C ASP A 273 3.40 29.20 -7.49
N ASP A 274 2.35 29.52 -8.25
CA ASP A 274 2.46 29.95 -9.66
C ASP A 274 2.04 31.41 -9.91
N ASP A 275 1.76 32.21 -8.87
CA ASP A 275 1.33 33.62 -9.00
C ASP A 275 2.21 34.59 -8.19
N ASP A 276 3.53 34.49 -8.33
CA ASP A 276 4.45 35.59 -7.98
C ASP A 276 5.15 36.06 -9.26
N ASP A 277 4.56 37.02 -9.96
CA ASP A 277 5.27 38.07 -10.68
C ASP A 277 4.34 39.30 -10.89
N ASP A 278 4.78 40.42 -10.31
CA ASP A 278 4.56 41.81 -10.72
C ASP A 278 3.12 42.39 -10.70
N GLU A 279 2.79 43.28 -9.75
CA GLU A 279 3.16 44.71 -9.80
C GLU A 279 2.40 45.54 -8.74
N GLU A 280 3.07 46.61 -8.31
CA GLU A 280 2.73 47.54 -7.24
C GLU A 280 1.41 48.32 -7.41
N GLY A 281 0.84 48.78 -6.29
CA GLY A 281 0.19 50.10 -6.28
C GLY A 281 -1.08 50.30 -5.44
N ALA A 282 -0.87 50.97 -4.29
CA ALA A 282 -1.72 52.01 -3.71
C ALA A 282 -3.03 51.67 -2.96
N GLU A 283 -2.93 51.89 -1.64
CA GLU A 283 -3.82 52.70 -0.79
C GLU A 283 -5.17 52.16 -0.29
N ASN A 284 -5.10 51.73 0.98
CA ASN A 284 -5.81 52.26 2.16
C ASN A 284 -7.34 52.11 2.38
N LYS A 285 -7.60 51.70 3.63
CA LYS A 285 -8.73 51.98 4.55
C LYS A 285 -9.93 51.02 4.56
N SER A 286 -9.94 50.24 5.66
CA SER A 286 -11.01 50.11 6.66
C SER A 286 -12.45 50.24 6.18
N ASP A 287 -13.25 49.20 6.36
CA ASP A 287 -14.16 49.05 7.52
C ASP A 287 -15.33 48.12 7.15
N SER A 288 -15.75 47.36 8.16
CA SER A 288 -17.07 46.80 8.42
C SER A 288 -18.05 46.48 7.28
N SER A 289 -18.50 45.22 7.33
CA SER A 289 -19.90 44.80 7.13
C SER A 289 -20.51 45.00 5.75
N VAL A 290 -21.75 44.52 5.58
CA VAL A 290 -22.57 44.56 4.35
C VAL A 290 -22.26 43.38 3.42
N GLU A 291 -23.20 42.57 2.95
CA GLU A 291 -24.63 42.35 3.23
C GLU A 291 -24.92 41.05 2.46
N GLU A 292 -25.62 40.13 3.10
CA GLU A 292 -26.32 39.04 2.43
C GLU A 292 -27.38 39.65 1.50
N ARG A 293 -27.03 39.82 0.21
CA ARG A 293 -28.00 40.18 -0.83
C ARG A 293 -28.47 38.93 -1.54
N THR A 294 -29.49 38.35 -0.93
CA THR A 294 -30.49 37.52 -1.60
C THR A 294 -31.03 38.27 -2.81
N SER A 295 -30.54 37.90 -3.99
CA SER A 295 -31.24 38.16 -5.25
C SER A 295 -32.05 36.92 -5.59
N SER A 296 -33.30 36.97 -5.15
CA SER A 296 -34.36 36.08 -5.60
C SER A 296 -34.56 36.23 -7.10
N SER A 297 -34.18 35.22 -7.88
CA SER A 297 -34.75 34.98 -9.19
C SER A 297 -35.19 33.52 -9.29
N SER A 298 -36.52 33.35 -9.34
CA SER A 298 -37.28 32.18 -9.79
C SER A 298 -36.90 30.82 -9.20
N SER A 299 -37.70 30.40 -8.23
CA SER A 299 -37.96 28.99 -7.95
C SER A 299 -38.40 28.28 -9.23
N SER A 300 -37.54 27.44 -9.77
CA SER A 300 -37.99 26.19 -10.38
C SER A 300 -37.31 25.09 -9.59
N GLY A 301 -38.09 24.31 -8.85
CA GLY A 301 -37.61 23.09 -8.22
C GLY A 301 -37.29 22.06 -9.29
N GLY A 302 -36.21 22.29 -10.03
CA GLY A 302 -35.66 21.33 -10.96
C GLY A 302 -35.09 20.18 -10.15
N SER A 303 -35.66 19.00 -10.36
CA SER A 303 -35.14 17.76 -9.79
C SER A 303 -33.70 17.57 -10.25
N PHE A 304 -32.86 16.92 -9.44
CA PHE A 304 -31.47 16.57 -9.76
C PHE A 304 -31.30 15.96 -11.17
N THR A 305 -32.36 15.31 -11.68
CA THR A 305 -32.49 14.78 -13.04
C THR A 305 -32.35 15.85 -14.14
N ASP A 306 -32.96 17.02 -13.98
CA ASP A 306 -32.95 18.09 -14.99
C ASP A 306 -31.55 18.72 -15.10
N LEU A 307 -30.83 18.78 -13.98
CA LEU A 307 -29.46 19.26 -13.91
C LEU A 307 -28.48 18.27 -14.55
N TYR A 308 -28.76 16.97 -14.41
CA TYR A 308 -27.98 15.89 -15.06
C TYR A 308 -28.19 15.87 -16.57
N GLU A 309 -29.42 16.08 -17.05
CA GLU A 309 -29.68 16.24 -18.49
C GLU A 309 -28.94 17.44 -19.07
N HIS A 310 -28.88 18.55 -18.30
CA HIS A 310 -28.12 19.74 -18.70
C HIS A 310 -26.59 19.57 -18.54
N PHE A 311 -26.10 18.54 -17.84
CA PHE A 311 -24.66 18.33 -17.64
C PHE A 311 -23.94 18.05 -18.95
N SER A 312 -24.57 17.27 -19.84
CA SER A 312 -23.99 16.95 -21.15
C SER A 312 -23.80 18.19 -22.02
N SER A 313 -24.72 19.15 -21.97
CA SER A 313 -24.59 20.43 -22.70
C SER A 313 -23.54 21.36 -22.07
N MET A 314 -23.41 21.35 -20.74
CA MET A 314 -22.37 22.10 -20.02
C MET A 314 -20.97 21.58 -20.32
N VAL A 315 -20.78 20.25 -20.37
CA VAL A 315 -19.50 19.64 -20.76
C VAL A 315 -19.15 19.97 -22.21
N ALA A 316 -20.12 19.93 -23.12
CA ALA A 316 -19.91 20.35 -24.50
C ALA A 316 -19.47 21.83 -24.60
N HIS A 317 -20.09 22.70 -23.81
CA HIS A 317 -19.74 24.13 -23.76
C HIS A 317 -18.34 24.36 -23.18
N SER A 318 -17.94 23.60 -22.16
CA SER A 318 -16.62 23.72 -21.52
C SER A 318 -15.45 23.48 -22.50
N LYS A 319 -15.65 22.59 -23.49
CA LYS A 319 -14.64 22.29 -24.52
C LYS A 319 -14.38 23.46 -25.46
N THR A 320 -15.31 24.42 -25.55
CA THR A 320 -15.18 25.64 -26.38
C THR A 320 -14.48 26.80 -25.67
N LEU A 321 -14.29 26.71 -24.34
CA LEU A 321 -13.68 27.76 -23.53
C LEU A 321 -12.16 27.56 -23.37
N THR A 322 -11.41 28.66 -23.32
CA THR A 322 -9.97 28.71 -23.01
C THR A 322 -9.69 28.48 -21.53
N GLY A 323 -8.46 28.14 -21.15
CA GLY A 323 -8.07 27.60 -19.84
C GLY A 323 -8.68 28.33 -18.62
N ASP A 324 -8.50 29.65 -18.53
CA ASP A 324 -9.00 30.43 -17.39
C ASP A 324 -10.52 30.53 -17.33
N GLN A 325 -11.16 30.63 -18.50
CA GLN A 325 -12.62 30.67 -18.60
C GLN A 325 -13.22 29.31 -18.27
N ARG A 326 -12.55 28.21 -18.67
CA ARG A 326 -12.94 26.84 -18.34
C ARG A 326 -12.85 26.59 -16.83
N LYS A 327 -11.83 27.13 -16.16
CA LYS A 327 -11.66 27.03 -14.69
C LYS A 327 -12.79 27.74 -13.94
N LYS A 328 -13.12 28.98 -14.34
CA LYS A 328 -14.25 29.74 -13.75
C LYS A 328 -15.59 29.06 -14.00
N TYR A 329 -15.79 28.54 -15.20
CA TYR A 329 -17.00 27.81 -15.57
C TYR A 329 -17.14 26.50 -14.78
N ALA A 330 -16.07 25.73 -14.62
CA ALA A 330 -16.07 24.50 -13.83
C ALA A 330 -16.40 24.77 -12.35
N ALA A 331 -15.87 25.86 -11.78
CA ALA A 331 -16.22 26.28 -10.43
C ALA A 331 -17.72 26.61 -10.29
N GLN A 332 -18.29 27.31 -11.27
CA GLN A 332 -19.73 27.61 -11.29
C GLN A 332 -20.58 26.34 -11.39
N VAL A 333 -20.23 25.41 -12.28
CA VAL A 333 -20.94 24.13 -12.42
C VAL A 333 -20.88 23.31 -11.12
N ALA A 334 -19.72 23.26 -10.47
CA ALA A 334 -19.55 22.57 -9.19
C ALA A 334 -20.42 23.18 -8.08
N THR A 335 -20.50 24.51 -7.98
CA THR A 335 -21.36 25.17 -6.99
C THR A 335 -22.85 24.93 -7.23
N GLN A 336 -23.30 24.89 -8.48
CA GLN A 336 -24.70 24.57 -8.81
C GLN A 336 -25.04 23.12 -8.45
N PHE A 337 -24.14 22.19 -8.75
CA PHE A 337 -24.31 20.78 -8.41
C PHE A 337 -24.36 20.57 -6.89
N TRP A 338 -23.43 21.18 -6.14
CA TRP A 338 -23.39 21.09 -4.69
C TRP A 338 -24.64 21.65 -4.01
N ASN A 339 -25.14 22.78 -4.50
CA ASN A 339 -26.37 23.38 -3.98
C ASN A 339 -27.60 22.49 -4.27
N SER A 340 -27.65 21.83 -5.43
CA SER A 340 -28.74 20.90 -5.76
C SER A 340 -28.74 19.64 -4.87
N LEU A 341 -27.56 19.11 -4.53
CA LEU A 341 -27.43 17.97 -3.61
C LEU A 341 -27.92 18.32 -2.20
N LYS A 342 -27.55 19.49 -1.68
CA LYS A 342 -28.03 19.96 -0.37
C LYS A 342 -29.55 20.15 -0.31
N ILE A 343 -30.16 20.63 -1.39
CA ILE A 343 -31.62 20.77 -1.47
C ILE A 343 -32.30 19.39 -1.41
N SER A 344 -31.70 18.36 -2.03
CA SER A 344 -32.23 17.00 -1.97
C SER A 344 -32.17 16.39 -0.55
N GLU A 345 -31.10 16.64 0.21
CA GLU A 345 -30.95 16.18 1.59
C GLU A 345 -31.95 16.81 2.56
N HIS A 346 -32.33 18.09 2.35
CA HIS A 346 -33.34 18.75 3.19
C HIS A 346 -34.79 18.37 2.82
N SER A 347 -35.01 17.92 1.59
CA SER A 347 -36.32 17.38 1.16
C SER A 347 -36.62 15.99 1.72
N SER A 348 -35.59 15.17 1.95
CA SER A 348 -35.74 13.83 2.52
C SER A 348 -35.94 13.85 4.05
N SER A 349 -35.42 14.85 4.76
CA SER A 349 -35.61 14.99 6.23
C SER A 349 -36.96 15.58 6.65
N SER A 350 -37.73 16.14 5.70
CA SER A 350 -39.02 16.79 5.98
C SER A 350 -40.23 15.87 5.79
N SER A 351 -40.01 14.63 5.33
CA SER A 351 -41.08 13.70 4.91
C SER A 351 -41.37 12.57 5.91
N SER A 352 -40.70 12.51 7.06
CA SER A 352 -40.83 11.42 8.04
C SER A 352 -41.68 11.70 9.29
N ASP A 353 -42.26 12.90 9.45
CA ASP A 353 -42.95 13.31 10.70
C ASP A 353 -44.48 13.52 10.57
N LEU A 354 -45.17 12.73 9.74
CA LEU A 354 -46.65 12.76 9.66
C LEU A 354 -47.25 11.35 9.47
N SER A 355 -47.15 10.49 10.48
CA SER A 355 -48.14 9.43 10.72
C SER A 355 -48.01 8.79 12.12
N ASP A 356 -48.58 9.39 13.17
CA ASP A 356 -49.26 8.61 14.22
C ASP A 356 -50.17 9.51 15.07
N GLY A 357 -51.39 9.05 15.35
CA GLY A 357 -52.37 9.78 16.16
C GLY A 357 -53.80 9.74 15.63
N SER A 358 -54.34 8.54 15.37
CA SER A 358 -55.79 8.36 15.27
C SER A 358 -56.38 8.13 16.66
N ASP A 359 -57.19 9.09 17.11
CA ASP A 359 -58.14 8.99 18.22
C ASP A 359 -59.08 7.77 18.07
N VAL A 360 -59.13 6.88 19.08
CA VAL A 360 -60.34 6.13 19.43
C VAL A 360 -60.43 5.95 20.95
N LYS A 361 -61.62 6.27 21.45
CA LYS A 361 -62.11 6.15 22.81
C LYS A 361 -62.47 4.73 23.19
#